data_AF-A0A699YZK2-F1
#
_entry.id   AF-A0A699YZK2-F1
#
_cell.length_a   1.000
_cell.length_b   1.000
_cell.length_c   1.000
_cell.angle_alpha   90.00
_cell.angle_beta   90.00
_cell.angle_gamma   90.00
#
_symmetry.space_group_name_H-M   'P 1'
#
loop_
_entity.id
_entity.type
_entity.pdbx_description
1 polymer ?
#
loop_
_entity_poly.entity_id
_entity_poly.type
_entity_poly.pdbx_seq_one_letter_code
_entity_poly.pdbx_strand_id
1 'polypeptide(L)' 'MAAAAAAAWCEQAAETSGVPPGAVQLTDQAMNVLINDYCREAGVRNLKKQLEKIYRKVALKLFKDGS' A
#
# COMPACT_ATOMS: atom_id res chain seq x y z
N MET A 1 6.86 5.38 15.32
CA MET A 1 7.67 5.59 14.09
C MET A 1 7.18 4.80 12.87
N ALA A 2 6.41 3.70 13.02
CA ALA A 2 5.96 2.89 11.87
C ALA A 2 4.97 3.60 10.92
N ALA A 3 4.07 4.45 11.44
CA ALA A 3 3.01 5.08 10.64
C ALA A 3 3.53 6.06 9.57
N ALA A 4 4.53 6.90 9.89
CA ALA A 4 5.08 7.88 8.95
C ALA A 4 5.82 7.21 7.77
N ALA A 5 6.55 6.14 8.04
CA ALA A 5 7.23 5.37 6.99
C ALA A 5 6.24 4.65 6.07
N ALA A 6 5.11 4.20 6.61
CA ALA A 6 4.08 3.53 5.83
C ALA A 6 3.39 4.47 4.83
N ALA A 7 3.10 5.71 5.24
CA ALA A 7 2.53 6.72 4.35
C ALA A 7 3.46 7.03 3.15
N ALA A 8 4.76 7.17 3.40
CA ALA A 8 5.75 7.39 2.34
C ALA A 8 5.83 6.21 1.36
N TRP A 9 5.69 4.96 1.83
CA TRP A 9 5.64 3.80 0.93
C TRP A 9 4.35 3.73 0.12
N CYS A 10 3.22 4.17 0.68
CA CYS A 10 1.96 4.25 -0.05
C CYS A 10 2.06 5.21 -1.23
N GLU A 11 2.63 6.39 -1.02
CA GLU A 11 2.86 7.39 -2.07
C GLU A 11 3.79 6.85 -3.16
N GLN A 12 4.94 6.28 -2.76
CA GLN A 12 5.88 5.66 -3.68
C GLN A 12 5.25 4.50 -4.48
N ALA A 13 4.45 3.65 -3.84
CA ALA A 13 3.77 2.53 -4.50
C ALA A 13 2.69 3.00 -5.47
N ALA A 14 1.98 4.09 -5.15
CA ALA A 14 1.00 4.72 -6.01
C ALA A 14 1.65 5.24 -7.30
N GLU A 15 2.73 6.01 -7.18
CA GLU A 15 3.50 6.53 -8.32
C GLU A 15 4.01 5.40 -9.21
N THR A 16 4.64 4.38 -8.62
CA THR A 16 5.21 3.25 -9.38
C THR A 16 4.13 2.44 -10.11
N SER A 17 2.90 2.42 -9.58
CA SER A 17 1.78 1.65 -10.15
C SER A 17 0.88 2.49 -11.07
N GLY A 18 1.16 3.78 -11.25
CA GLY A 18 0.32 4.70 -12.03
C GLY A 18 -1.06 4.95 -11.42
N VAL A 19 -1.19 4.80 -10.09
CA VAL A 19 -2.46 5.03 -9.39
C VAL A 19 -2.55 6.51 -9.03
N PRO A 20 -3.60 7.24 -9.46
CA PRO A 20 -3.72 8.66 -9.15
C PRO A 20 -3.90 8.91 -7.64
N PRO A 21 -3.36 10.02 -7.11
CA PRO A 21 -3.52 10.39 -5.71
C PRO A 21 -5.01 10.54 -5.38
N GLY A 22 -5.47 9.83 -4.35
CA GLY A 22 -6.88 9.79 -3.94
C GLY A 22 -7.68 8.60 -4.45
N ALA A 23 -7.17 7.80 -5.40
CA ALA A 23 -7.86 6.57 -5.82
C ALA A 23 -7.75 5.41 -4.81
N VAL A 24 -6.82 5.52 -3.84
CA VAL A 24 -6.65 4.57 -2.75
C VAL A 24 -6.69 5.33 -1.43
N GLN A 25 -7.56 4.89 -0.53
CA GLN A 25 -7.61 5.37 0.84
C GLN A 25 -7.25 4.22 1.77
N LEU A 26 -6.09 4.33 2.42
CA LEU A 26 -5.64 3.38 3.43
C LEU A 26 -6.05 3.90 4.81
N THR A 27 -6.90 3.14 5.50
CA THR A 27 -7.32 3.47 6.86
C THR A 27 -6.27 3.04 7.87
N ASP A 28 -6.20 3.71 9.01
CA ASP A 28 -5.29 3.36 10.10
C ASP A 28 -5.51 1.93 10.60
N GLN A 29 -6.76 1.45 10.55
CA GLN A 29 -7.09 0.07 10.91
C GLN A 29 -6.50 -0.92 9.91
N ALA A 30 -6.63 -0.68 8.60
CA ALA A 30 -6.00 -1.51 7.58
C ALA A 30 -4.48 -1.51 7.71
N MET A 31 -3.89 -0.35 8.03
CA MET A 31 -2.45 -0.24 8.28
C MET A 31 -2.01 -1.04 9.51
N ASN A 32 -2.76 -0.97 10.61
CA ASN A 32 -2.47 -1.73 11.82
C ASN A 32 -2.57 -3.25 11.59
N VAL A 33 -3.55 -3.72 10.81
CA VAL A 33 -3.64 -5.13 10.41
C VAL A 33 -2.42 -5.52 9.58
N LEU A 34 -2.04 -4.70 8.59
CA LEU A 34 -0.86 -4.98 7.77
C LEU A 34 0.43 -5.03 8.58
N ILE A 35 0.59 -4.14 9.56
CA ILE A 35 1.75 -4.12 10.45
C ILE A 35 1.73 -5.37 11.34
N ASN A 36 0.62 -5.69 12.00
CA ASN A 36 0.55 -6.82 12.92
C ASN A 36 0.68 -8.18 12.23
N ASP A 37 0.11 -8.33 11.03
CA ASP A 37 0.11 -9.60 10.30
C ASP A 37 1.40 -9.81 9.51
N TYR A 38 2.05 -8.74 9.02
CA TYR A 38 3.19 -8.87 8.10
C TYR A 38 4.53 -8.34 8.63
N CYS A 39 4.58 -7.54 9.71
CA CYS A 39 5.81 -7.08 10.37
C CYS A 39 6.18 -7.92 11.61
N ARG A 40 6.01 -9.24 11.56
CA ARG A 40 6.54 -10.16 12.58
C ARG A 40 8.07 -10.30 12.54
N GLU A 41 8.71 -9.71 11.55
CA GLU A 41 10.16 -9.58 11.45
C GLU A 41 10.57 -8.16 11.84
N ALA A 42 11.77 -7.97 12.40
CA ALA A 42 12.32 -6.65 12.73
C ALA A 42 12.46 -5.70 11.51
N GLY A 43 12.16 -6.19 10.30
CA GLY A 43 12.18 -5.43 9.05
C GLY A 43 10.79 -5.25 8.43
N VAL A 44 10.54 -4.03 7.96
CA VAL A 44 9.36 -3.59 7.20
C VAL A 44 9.36 -4.01 5.72
N ARG A 45 10.30 -4.88 5.33
CA ARG A 45 10.54 -5.27 3.92
C ARG A 45 9.37 -6.10 3.36
N ASN A 46 8.77 -6.94 4.20
CA ASN A 46 7.61 -7.74 3.84
C ASN A 46 6.36 -6.85 3.66
N LEU A 47 6.15 -5.89 4.56
CA LEU A 47 5.08 -4.89 4.47
C LEU A 47 5.17 -4.07 3.17
N LYS A 48 6.36 -3.59 2.81
CA LYS A 48 6.58 -2.87 1.55
C LYS A 48 6.15 -3.70 0.33
N LYS A 49 6.54 -4.98 0.26
CA LYS A 49 6.13 -5.87 -0.84
C LYS A 49 4.62 -6.07 -0.91
N GLN A 50 3.93 -6.17 0.24
CA GLN A 50 2.49 -6.30 0.27
C GLN A 50 1.79 -5.02 -0.19
N LEU A 51 2.25 -3.85 0.25
CA LEU A 51 1.76 -2.55 -0.23
C LEU A 51 1.87 -2.47 -1.75
N GLU A 52 3.03 -2.75 -2.34
CA GLU A 52 3.17 -2.74 -3.80
C GLU A 52 2.22 -3.73 -4.51
N LYS A 53 1.96 -4.90 -3.93
CA LYS A 53 0.97 -5.85 -4.48
C LYS A 53 -0.45 -5.30 -4.43
N ILE A 54 -0.83 -4.64 -3.33
CA ILE A 54 -2.14 -4.00 -3.18
C ILE A 54 -2.30 -2.91 -4.24
N TYR A 55 -1.33 -2.01 -4.36
CA TYR A 55 -1.37 -0.94 -5.35
C TYR A 55 -1.42 -1.45 -6.80
N ARG A 56 -0.66 -2.50 -7.14
CA ARG A 56 -0.77 -3.15 -8.45
C ARG A 56 -2.17 -3.74 -8.72
N LYS A 57 -2.80 -4.35 -7.71
CA LYS A 57 -4.18 -4.85 -7.84
C LYS A 57 -5.17 -3.72 -8.02
N VAL A 58 -4.99 -2.60 -7.32
CA VAL A 58 -5.87 -1.44 -7.48
C VAL A 58 -5.69 -0.82 -8.86
N ALA A 59 -4.47 -0.63 -9.35
CA ALA A 59 -4.20 -0.14 -10.70
C ALA A 59 -4.90 -1.00 -11.76
N LEU A 60 -4.80 -2.33 -11.65
CA LEU A 60 -5.48 -3.25 -12.55
C LEU A 60 -7.01 -3.13 -12.46
N LYS A 61 -7.56 -2.92 -11.26
CA LYS A 61 -8.99 -2.72 -11.06
C LYS A 61 -9.46 -1.40 -11.67
N LEU A 62 -8.74 -0.31 -11.44
CA LEU A 62 -9.04 1.01 -12.02
C LEU A 62 -9.02 0.94 -13.56
N PHE A 63 -8.05 0.23 -14.14
CA PHE A 63 -7.98 0.03 -15.59
C PHE A 63 -9.19 -0.77 -16.12
N LYS A 64 -9.61 -1.82 -15.40
CA LYS A 64 -10.77 -2.65 -15.78
C LYS A 64 -12.10 -1.93 -15.62
N ASP A 65 -12.30 -1.17 -14.55
CA ASP A 65 -13.55 -0.47 -14.27
C ASP A 65 -13.73 0.77 -15.18
N GLY A 66 -12.65 1.29 -15.78
CA GLY A 66 -12.68 2.40 -16.72
C GLY A 66 -12.78 1.99 -18.21
N SER A 67 -12.91 0.70 -18.53
CA SER A 67 -13.05 0.17 -19.90
C SER A 67 -14.47 -0.29 -20.22
#